data_AF-A0A2N6U482-F1
#
_entry.id   AF-A0A2N6U482-F1
#
_cell.length_a   1.000
_cell.length_b   1.000
_cell.length_c   1.000
_cell.angle_alpha   90.00
_cell.angle_beta   90.00
_cell.angle_gamma   90.00
#
_symmetry.space_group_name_H-M   'P 1'
#
loop_
_entity.id
_entity.type
_entity.pdbx_description
1 polymer ?
#
loop_
_entity_poly.entity_id
_entity_poly.type
_entity_poly.pdbx_seq_one_letter_code
_entity_poly.pdbx_strand_id
1 'polypeptide(L)'
;MNDPTPIGAALDTIPTTPTELVTAADGTTGVIQWEGTAVDGQWLTNYVNQLIAARLVEPWQLGGDKAQTAHARAANRDRLTSWHRALAGLPQEGLDAARQHFEKHGVPADSRGSRRWHLRPSDVSDWVRARARRLIPAEKACEAHPSEWRHSCTQCDYAGPVDPDRARSYIAQIRATLAQRKDTP
;
A
#
# COMPACT_ATOMS: atom_id res chain seq x y z
N MET A 1 24.23 -20.29 10.91
CA MET A 1 23.12 -19.32 11.03
C MET A 1 23.22 -18.42 9.83
N ASN A 2 22.25 -18.47 8.91
CA ASN A 2 22.22 -17.54 7.79
C ASN A 2 21.61 -16.24 8.29
N ASP A 3 22.35 -15.15 8.16
CA ASP A 3 21.80 -13.82 8.39
C ASP A 3 20.56 -13.62 7.51
N PRO A 4 19.48 -13.01 8.04
CA PRO A 4 18.33 -12.68 7.23
C PRO A 4 18.78 -11.79 6.07
N THR A 5 18.49 -12.21 4.84
CA THR A 5 18.83 -11.46 3.63
C THR A 5 18.35 -10.01 3.79
N PRO A 6 19.22 -9.01 3.60
CA PRO A 6 18.80 -7.62 3.62
C PRO A 6 17.65 -7.44 2.62
N ILE A 7 16.57 -6.79 3.04
CA ILE A 7 15.40 -6.49 2.20
C ILE A 7 15.80 -5.81 0.89
N GLY A 8 16.96 -5.12 0.86
CA GLY A 8 17.57 -4.58 -0.35
C GLY A 8 17.68 -5.59 -1.50
N ALA A 9 18.09 -6.84 -1.23
CA ALA A 9 18.23 -7.84 -2.28
C ALA A 9 16.89 -8.34 -2.86
N ALA A 10 15.78 -8.14 -2.14
CA ALA A 10 14.43 -8.45 -2.62
C ALA A 10 13.81 -7.30 -3.45
N LEU A 11 14.39 -6.10 -3.38
CA LEU A 11 13.96 -4.92 -4.13
C LEU A 11 14.65 -4.79 -5.50
N ASP A 12 15.68 -5.61 -5.75
CA ASP A 12 16.48 -5.58 -6.98
C ASP A 12 15.89 -6.44 -8.11
N THR A 13 14.86 -7.25 -7.82
CA THR A 13 14.07 -7.92 -8.85
C THR A 13 12.88 -7.05 -9.21
N ILE A 14 12.82 -6.56 -10.44
CA ILE A 14 11.68 -5.78 -10.96
C ILE A 14 10.59 -6.78 -11.41
N PRO A 15 9.50 -6.96 -10.65
CA PRO A 15 8.35 -7.68 -11.19
C PRO A 15 7.79 -6.87 -12.37
N THR A 16 7.26 -7.56 -13.38
CA THR A 16 6.61 -6.87 -14.53
C THR A 16 5.37 -6.07 -14.15
N THR A 17 4.85 -6.27 -12.93
CA THR A 17 3.65 -5.61 -12.41
C THR A 17 3.91 -5.13 -10.99
N PRO A 18 3.58 -3.87 -10.65
CA PRO A 18 3.73 -3.37 -9.29
C PRO A 18 2.90 -4.20 -8.32
N THR A 19 3.59 -4.86 -7.38
CA THR A 19 3.00 -5.87 -6.51
C THR A 19 3.37 -5.59 -5.06
N GLU A 20 2.36 -5.45 -4.22
CA GLU A 20 2.50 -5.20 -2.78
C GLU A 20 2.07 -6.44 -1.98
N LEU A 21 2.88 -6.81 -0.97
CA LEU A 21 2.50 -7.81 0.03
C LEU A 21 1.83 -7.12 1.21
N VAL A 22 0.60 -7.53 1.52
CA VAL A 22 -0.17 -6.98 2.64
C VAL A 22 -0.47 -8.08 3.63
N THR A 23 -0.19 -7.85 4.91
CA THR A 23 -0.56 -8.77 5.99
C THR A 23 -1.85 -8.27 6.65
N ALA A 24 -2.89 -9.10 6.67
CA ALA A 24 -4.15 -8.82 7.34
C ALA A 24 -4.00 -8.99 8.87
N ALA A 25 -4.99 -8.49 9.61
CA ALA A 25 -4.99 -8.52 11.08
C ALA A 25 -5.00 -9.93 11.68
N ASP A 26 -5.49 -10.92 10.91
CA ASP A 26 -5.50 -12.35 11.26
C ASP A 26 -4.16 -13.06 10.96
N GLY A 27 -3.16 -12.33 10.48
CA GLY A 27 -1.84 -12.86 10.14
C GLY A 27 -1.76 -13.46 8.73
N THR A 28 -2.84 -13.44 7.95
CA THR A 28 -2.81 -13.90 6.56
C THR A 28 -2.10 -12.90 5.66
N THR A 29 -1.33 -13.38 4.68
CA THR A 29 -0.64 -12.54 3.69
C THR A 29 -1.39 -12.55 2.37
N GLY A 30 -1.84 -11.39 1.94
CA GLY A 30 -2.39 -11.12 0.62
C GLY A 30 -1.37 -10.48 -0.31
N VAL A 31 -1.62 -10.60 -1.61
CA VAL A 31 -0.87 -9.95 -2.68
C VAL A 31 -1.80 -8.97 -3.37
N ILE A 32 -1.44 -7.68 -3.42
CA ILE A 32 -2.14 -6.68 -4.23
C ILE A 32 -1.30 -6.40 -5.46
N GLN A 33 -1.89 -6.60 -6.64
CA GLN A 33 -1.33 -6.12 -7.89
C GLN A 33 -1.95 -4.78 -8.22
N TRP A 34 -1.14 -3.84 -8.69
CA TRP A 34 -1.57 -2.51 -9.10
C TRP A 34 -1.46 -2.37 -10.62
N GLU A 35 -2.34 -1.55 -11.20
CA GLU A 35 -2.15 -1.07 -12.56
C GLU A 35 -1.00 -0.05 -12.58
N GLY A 36 -0.15 -0.11 -13.61
CA GLY A 36 0.93 0.85 -13.84
C GLY A 36 2.31 0.22 -13.94
N THR A 37 3.33 1.08 -13.85
CA THR A 37 4.74 0.71 -14.04
C THR A 37 5.39 0.31 -12.72
N ALA A 38 6.02 -0.85 -12.67
CA ALA A 38 6.79 -1.28 -11.50
C ALA A 38 8.09 -0.46 -11.37
N VAL A 39 8.51 -0.20 -10.13
CA VAL A 39 9.74 0.54 -9.82
C VAL A 39 10.73 -0.34 -9.06
N ASP A 40 12.02 -0.09 -9.27
CA ASP A 40 13.11 -0.79 -8.60
C ASP A 40 13.67 0.01 -7.41
N GLY A 41 14.56 -0.62 -6.64
CA GLY A 41 15.20 0.02 -5.49
C GLY A 41 16.00 1.28 -5.85
N GLN A 42 16.61 1.35 -7.04
CA GLN A 42 17.39 2.50 -7.48
C GLN A 42 16.48 3.69 -7.82
N TRP A 43 15.36 3.44 -8.48
CA TRP A 43 14.32 4.42 -8.75
C TRP A 43 13.74 4.96 -7.44
N LEU A 44 13.41 4.09 -6.48
CA LEU A 44 12.93 4.50 -5.16
C LEU A 44 13.95 5.36 -4.40
N THR A 45 15.23 5.02 -4.49
CA THR A 45 16.31 5.83 -3.89
C THR A 45 16.33 7.23 -4.51
N ASN A 46 16.27 7.33 -5.84
CA ASN A 46 16.22 8.61 -6.55
C ASN A 46 14.97 9.42 -6.19
N TYR A 47 13.82 8.76 -6.09
CA TYR A 47 12.56 9.37 -5.69
C TYR A 47 12.66 9.98 -4.28
N VAL A 48 13.18 9.25 -3.29
CA VAL A 48 13.38 9.78 -1.93
C VAL A 48 14.35 10.96 -1.93
N ASN A 49 15.44 10.90 -2.70
CA ASN A 49 16.36 12.03 -2.85
C ASN A 49 15.69 13.27 -3.45
N GLN A 50 14.76 13.11 -4.40
CA GLN A 50 13.97 14.23 -4.93
C GLN A 50 13.07 14.84 -3.85
N LEU A 51 12.42 14.03 -3.01
CA LEU A 51 11.62 14.53 -1.88
C LEU A 51 12.47 15.28 -0.84
N ILE A 52 13.72 14.86 -0.61
CA ILE A 52 14.67 15.59 0.24
C ILE A 52 15.05 16.93 -0.40
N ALA A 53 15.34 16.95 -1.70
CA ALA A 53 15.64 18.18 -2.43
C ALA A 53 14.46 19.18 -2.39
N ALA A 54 13.23 18.67 -2.45
CA ALA A 54 12.00 19.44 -2.28
C ALA A 54 11.71 19.86 -0.83
N ARG A 55 12.59 19.51 0.13
CA ARG A 55 12.43 19.76 1.58
C ARG A 55 11.17 19.13 2.18
N LEU A 56 10.66 18.07 1.57
CA LEU A 56 9.51 17.31 2.05
C LEU A 56 9.94 16.18 2.99
N VAL A 57 11.17 15.69 2.85
CA VAL A 57 11.77 14.66 3.70
C VAL A 57 13.01 15.24 4.37
N GLU A 58 13.21 14.86 5.63
CA GLU A 58 14.36 15.32 6.39
C GLU A 58 15.67 14.90 5.69
N PRO A 59 16.67 15.81 5.58
CA PRO A 59 17.94 15.48 4.95
C PRO A 59 18.65 14.28 5.58
N TRP A 60 19.56 13.68 4.81
CA TRP A 60 20.45 12.64 5.34
C TRP A 60 21.36 13.22 6.41
N GLN A 61 21.59 12.43 7.47
CA GLN A 61 22.53 12.81 8.52
C GLN A 61 23.95 12.85 7.94
N LEU A 62 24.66 13.94 8.20
CA LEU A 62 26.07 14.08 7.87
C LEU A 62 26.92 13.58 9.05
N GLY A 63 27.97 12.83 8.75
CA GLY A 63 28.96 12.42 9.75
C GLY A 63 29.96 13.54 10.02
N GLY A 64 30.56 13.53 11.22
CA GLY A 64 31.75 14.31 11.55
C GLY A 64 32.97 13.41 11.58
N ASP A 65 33.36 12.93 12.76
CA ASP A 65 34.46 11.99 12.92
C ASP A 65 34.13 10.58 12.36
N LYS A 66 35.08 9.64 12.44
CA LYS A 66 34.91 8.26 11.93
C LYS A 66 33.75 7.51 12.60
N ALA A 67 33.55 7.68 13.91
CA ALA A 67 32.51 6.99 14.65
C ALA A 67 31.12 7.59 14.34
N GLN A 68 31.04 8.91 14.29
CA GLN A 68 29.85 9.67 13.88
C GLN A 68 29.47 9.36 12.44
N THR A 69 30.45 9.22 11.54
CA THR A 69 30.22 8.84 10.14
C THR A 69 29.65 7.44 10.02
N ALA A 70 30.16 6.47 10.79
CA ALA A 70 29.61 5.11 10.81
C ALA A 70 28.17 5.09 11.33
N HIS A 71 27.88 5.84 12.40
CA HIS A 71 26.54 5.97 12.96
C HIS A 71 25.56 6.63 11.99
N ALA A 72 25.95 7.75 11.37
CA ALA A 72 25.14 8.45 10.37
C ALA A 72 24.83 7.56 9.16
N ARG A 73 25.81 6.76 8.68
CA ARG A 73 25.60 5.79 7.60
C ARG A 73 24.56 4.72 7.98
N ALA A 74 24.66 4.15 9.18
CA ALA A 74 23.69 3.16 9.66
C ALA A 74 22.29 3.77 9.76
N ALA A 75 22.15 4.94 10.38
CA ALA A 75 20.87 5.63 10.52
C ALA A 75 20.24 5.99 9.16
N ASN A 76 21.03 6.50 8.21
CA ASN A 76 20.55 6.83 6.87
C ASN A 76 20.10 5.57 6.11
N ARG A 77 20.84 4.46 6.23
CA ARG A 77 20.45 3.18 5.61
C ARG A 77 19.13 2.66 6.18
N ASP A 78 18.95 2.71 7.50
CA ASP A 78 17.75 2.22 8.15
C ASP A 78 16.53 3.11 7.76
N ARG A 79 16.74 4.42 7.68
CA ARG A 79 15.75 5.37 7.13
C ARG A 79 15.39 5.05 5.68
N LEU A 80 16.37 4.86 4.79
CA LEU A 80 16.13 4.50 3.40
C LEU A 80 15.38 3.18 3.28
N THR A 81 15.72 2.19 4.11
CA THR A 81 15.03 0.89 4.16
C THR A 81 13.56 1.05 4.55
N SER A 82 13.25 1.94 5.49
CA SER A 82 11.86 2.23 5.87
C SER A 82 11.05 2.84 4.72
N TRP A 83 11.66 3.74 3.94
CA TRP A 83 11.07 4.32 2.74
C TRP A 83 10.83 3.26 1.67
N HIS A 84 11.85 2.47 1.37
CA HIS A 84 11.74 1.40 0.39
C HIS A 84 10.64 0.41 0.76
N ARG A 85 10.58 -0.04 2.02
CA ARG A 85 9.53 -0.96 2.47
C ARG A 85 8.12 -0.40 2.28
N ALA A 86 7.92 0.90 2.52
CA ALA A 86 6.60 1.51 2.41
C ALA A 86 6.16 1.77 0.96
N LEU A 87 7.12 2.04 0.07
CA LEU A 87 6.85 2.40 -1.33
C LEU A 87 7.00 1.23 -2.30
N ALA A 88 7.66 0.15 -1.89
CA ALA A 88 7.86 -1.03 -2.72
C ALA A 88 6.52 -1.61 -3.17
N GLY A 89 6.46 -1.95 -4.46
CA GLY A 89 5.26 -2.52 -5.06
C GLY A 89 4.21 -1.50 -5.49
N LEU A 90 4.37 -0.21 -5.20
CA LEU A 90 3.47 0.85 -5.68
C LEU A 90 3.83 1.26 -7.12
N PRO A 91 2.84 1.66 -7.95
CA PRO A 91 3.08 2.06 -9.33
C PRO A 91 3.81 3.40 -9.41
N GLN A 92 4.72 3.52 -10.38
CA GLN A 92 5.52 4.73 -10.63
C GLN A 92 4.64 5.98 -10.77
N GLU A 93 3.56 5.88 -11.55
CA GLU A 93 2.66 6.97 -11.86
C GLU A 93 1.97 7.51 -10.59
N GLY A 94 1.64 6.61 -9.67
CA GLY A 94 1.09 6.96 -8.36
C GLY A 94 2.12 7.72 -7.50
N LEU A 95 3.36 7.25 -7.46
CA LEU A 95 4.45 7.87 -6.71
C LEU A 95 4.80 9.26 -7.26
N ASP A 96 4.86 9.41 -8.58
CA ASP A 96 5.09 10.69 -9.25
C ASP A 96 3.95 11.68 -8.96
N ALA A 97 2.70 11.24 -9.03
CA ALA A 97 1.54 12.07 -8.68
C ALA A 97 1.55 12.49 -7.20
N ALA A 98 1.94 11.59 -6.30
CA ALA A 98 2.08 11.90 -4.87
C ALA A 98 3.14 12.97 -4.63
N ARG A 99 4.30 12.87 -5.29
CA ARG A 99 5.35 13.88 -5.21
C ARG A 99 4.84 15.26 -5.63
N GLN A 100 4.23 15.35 -6.81
CA GLN A 100 3.66 16.61 -7.31
C GLN A 100 2.62 17.19 -6.35
N HIS A 101 1.78 16.34 -5.76
CA HIS A 101 0.80 16.76 -4.77
C HIS A 101 1.47 17.36 -3.53
N PHE A 102 2.44 16.67 -2.91
CA PHE A 102 3.09 17.15 -1.69
C PHE A 102 4.01 18.35 -1.95
N GLU A 103 4.63 18.45 -3.12
CA GLU A 103 5.38 19.65 -3.53
C GLU A 103 4.45 20.88 -3.60
N LYS A 104 3.21 20.69 -4.10
CA LYS A 104 2.23 21.77 -4.22
C LYS A 104 1.52 22.12 -2.92
N HIS A 105 1.18 21.11 -2.11
CA HIS A 105 0.30 21.25 -0.95
C HIS A 105 1.02 21.16 0.40
N GLY A 106 2.29 20.76 0.41
CA GLY A 106 3.10 20.58 1.61
C GLY A 106 2.75 19.32 2.40
N VAL A 107 3.33 19.21 3.60
CA VAL A 107 3.17 18.06 4.50
C VAL A 107 1.80 18.09 5.18
N PRO A 108 1.06 16.96 5.23
CA PRO A 108 -0.22 16.88 5.92
C PRO A 108 -0.03 17.07 7.45
N ALA A 109 -0.99 17.77 8.06
CA ALA A 109 -1.07 17.87 9.52
C ALA A 109 -1.27 16.48 10.14
N ASP A 110 -0.81 16.28 11.38
CA ASP A 110 -1.10 15.06 12.12
C ASP A 110 -2.55 15.07 12.67
N SER A 111 -2.94 13.95 13.29
CA SER A 111 -4.28 13.77 13.88
C SER A 111 -4.58 14.70 15.05
N ARG A 112 -3.58 15.45 15.54
CA ARG A 112 -3.72 16.45 16.61
C ARG A 112 -3.70 17.88 16.05
N GLY A 113 -3.73 18.05 14.73
CA GLY A 113 -3.67 19.35 14.07
C GLY A 113 -2.28 19.99 14.09
N SER A 114 -1.25 19.27 14.57
CA SER A 114 0.12 19.75 14.55
C SER A 114 0.71 19.59 13.15
N ARG A 115 1.25 20.68 12.61
CA ARG A 115 1.92 20.67 11.31
C ARG A 115 3.27 19.99 11.48
N ARG A 116 3.39 18.78 10.96
CA ARG A 116 4.68 18.12 10.81
C ARG A 116 5.49 18.82 9.73
N TRP A 117 6.80 18.89 9.93
CA TRP A 117 7.71 19.52 8.97
C TRP A 117 8.10 18.60 7.82
N HIS A 118 8.00 17.28 8.01
CA HIS A 118 8.44 16.28 7.03
C HIS A 118 7.42 15.16 6.86
N LEU A 119 7.39 14.60 5.64
CA LEU A 119 6.66 13.39 5.29
C LEU A 119 7.26 12.17 5.99
N ARG A 120 6.37 11.27 6.39
CA ARG A 120 6.68 9.88 6.75
C ARG A 120 6.48 9.00 5.50
N PRO A 121 7.14 7.83 5.43
CA PRO A 121 6.89 6.86 4.36
C PRO A 121 5.41 6.52 4.18
N SER A 122 4.67 6.39 5.29
CA SER A 122 3.23 6.10 5.29
C SER A 122 2.39 7.19 4.63
N ASP A 123 2.77 8.47 4.78
CA ASP A 123 1.99 9.57 4.19
C ASP A 123 1.93 9.46 2.67
N VAL A 124 3.05 9.06 2.05
CA VAL A 124 3.14 8.86 0.60
C VAL A 124 2.45 7.56 0.20
N SER A 125 2.74 6.45 0.88
CA SER A 125 2.18 5.16 0.52
C SER A 125 0.66 5.13 0.64
N ASP A 126 0.09 5.72 1.69
CA ASP A 126 -1.35 5.73 1.91
C ASP A 126 -2.06 6.65 0.90
N TRP A 127 -1.44 7.78 0.55
CA TRP A 127 -1.95 8.66 -0.48
C TRP A 127 -2.03 7.97 -1.83
N VAL A 128 -1.01 7.19 -2.19
CA VAL A 128 -0.97 6.40 -3.43
C VAL A 128 -1.96 5.26 -3.39
N ARG A 129 -2.00 4.43 -2.34
CA ARG A 129 -2.93 3.30 -2.22
C ARG A 129 -4.39 3.71 -2.33
N ALA A 130 -4.75 4.89 -1.82
CA ALA A 130 -6.10 5.43 -1.90
C ALA A 130 -6.52 5.85 -3.33
N ARG A 131 -5.58 5.95 -4.27
CA ARG A 131 -5.80 6.49 -5.63
C ARG A 131 -5.35 5.55 -6.75
N ALA A 132 -4.41 4.66 -6.46
CA ALA A 132 -3.94 3.67 -7.40
C ALA A 132 -5.05 2.65 -7.70
N ARG A 133 -5.13 2.23 -8.96
CA ARG A 133 -6.09 1.20 -9.37
C ARG A 133 -5.49 -0.17 -9.11
N ARG A 134 -6.26 -1.04 -8.47
CA ARG A 134 -5.89 -2.44 -8.25
C ARG A 134 -6.12 -3.22 -9.52
N LEU A 135 -5.16 -4.05 -9.90
CA LEU A 135 -5.35 -5.07 -10.91
C LEU A 135 -6.07 -6.25 -10.24
N ILE A 136 -7.37 -6.35 -10.49
CA ILE A 136 -8.22 -7.39 -9.92
C ILE A 136 -8.38 -8.49 -10.98
N PRO A 137 -7.93 -9.73 -10.71
CA PRO A 137 -8.17 -10.83 -11.62
C PRO A 137 -9.65 -10.96 -11.95
N ALA A 138 -9.97 -11.29 -13.20
CA ALA A 138 -11.32 -11.65 -13.60
C ALA A 138 -11.89 -12.68 -12.61
N GLU A 139 -13.18 -12.55 -12.27
CA GLU A 139 -13.89 -13.40 -11.28
C GLU A 139 -13.57 -13.15 -9.80
N LYS A 140 -12.51 -12.40 -9.46
CA LYS A 140 -12.18 -12.04 -8.07
C LYS A 140 -12.69 -10.66 -7.65
N ALA A 141 -13.28 -9.92 -8.58
CA ALA A 141 -13.93 -8.66 -8.29
C ALA A 141 -15.16 -8.85 -7.40
N CYS A 142 -15.43 -7.85 -6.56
CA CYS A 142 -16.70 -7.74 -5.86
C CYS A 142 -17.82 -7.56 -6.90
N GLU A 143 -18.87 -8.36 -6.78
CA GLU A 143 -20.00 -8.33 -7.72
C GLU A 143 -20.73 -6.98 -7.70
N ALA A 144 -20.79 -6.34 -6.53
CA ALA A 144 -21.39 -5.01 -6.37
C ALA A 144 -20.43 -3.86 -6.71
N HIS A 145 -19.12 -4.08 -6.56
CA HIS A 145 -18.09 -3.05 -6.73
C HIS A 145 -16.92 -3.61 -7.54
N PRO A 146 -17.00 -3.64 -8.89
CA PRO A 146 -16.01 -4.32 -9.73
C PRO A 146 -14.57 -3.79 -9.62
N SER A 147 -14.41 -2.55 -9.14
CA SER A 147 -13.12 -1.93 -8.84
C SER A 147 -12.51 -2.38 -7.50
N GLU A 148 -13.21 -3.21 -6.72
CA GLU A 148 -12.76 -3.71 -5.42
C GLU A 148 -12.70 -5.23 -5.37
N TRP A 149 -11.80 -5.76 -4.54
CA TRP A 149 -11.61 -7.20 -4.39
C TRP A 149 -12.72 -7.78 -3.52
N ARG A 150 -13.30 -8.92 -3.91
CA ARG A 150 -14.46 -9.52 -3.23
C ARG A 150 -14.25 -9.76 -1.72
N HIS A 151 -13.02 -10.10 -1.32
CA HIS A 151 -12.67 -10.41 0.07
C HIS A 151 -12.22 -9.20 0.90
N SER A 152 -12.11 -8.02 0.30
CA SER A 152 -11.70 -6.78 1.00
C SER A 152 -12.37 -5.55 0.41
N CYS A 153 -13.65 -5.70 0.05
CA CYS A 153 -14.44 -4.63 -0.52
C CYS A 153 -14.80 -3.64 0.59
N THR A 154 -14.04 -2.56 0.68
CA THR A 154 -14.27 -1.49 1.65
C THR A 154 -15.68 -0.93 1.57
N GLN A 155 -16.28 -0.82 0.38
CA GLN A 155 -17.67 -0.36 0.24
C GLN A 155 -18.66 -1.33 0.88
N CYS A 156 -18.42 -2.64 0.75
CA CYS A 156 -19.25 -3.66 1.39
C CYS A 156 -19.00 -3.71 2.91
N ASP A 157 -17.76 -3.53 3.37
CA ASP A 157 -17.43 -3.49 4.80
C ASP A 157 -18.06 -2.27 5.49
N TYR A 158 -18.03 -1.10 4.83
CA TYR A 158 -18.66 0.13 5.32
C TYR A 158 -20.18 0.11 5.25
N ALA A 159 -20.78 -0.67 4.33
CA ALA A 159 -22.22 -0.82 4.24
C ALA A 159 -22.82 -1.48 5.51
N GLY A 160 -21.99 -2.07 6.38
CA GLY A 160 -22.42 -2.70 7.61
C GLY A 160 -23.13 -4.05 7.37
N PRO A 161 -23.62 -4.70 8.44
CA PRO A 161 -24.36 -5.94 8.29
C PRO A 161 -25.59 -5.72 7.39
N VAL A 162 -25.84 -6.68 6.51
CA VAL A 162 -27.01 -6.67 5.62
C VAL A 162 -28.27 -6.41 6.45
N ASP A 163 -29.05 -5.42 6.03
CA ASP A 163 -30.31 -5.06 6.68
C ASP A 163 -31.15 -6.33 6.96
N PRO A 164 -31.75 -6.47 8.16
CA PRO A 164 -32.44 -7.70 8.57
C PRO A 164 -33.55 -8.14 7.62
N ASP A 165 -34.26 -7.21 6.98
CA ASP A 165 -35.34 -7.54 6.04
C ASP A 165 -34.78 -8.03 4.71
N ARG A 166 -33.63 -7.48 4.29
CA ARG A 166 -32.88 -7.95 3.13
C ARG A 166 -32.21 -9.31 3.38
N ALA A 167 -31.75 -9.56 4.60
CA ALA A 167 -31.22 -10.87 5.00
C ALA A 167 -32.33 -11.95 5.00
N ARG A 168 -33.52 -11.62 5.51
CA ARG A 168 -34.68 -12.54 5.48
C ARG A 168 -35.10 -12.90 4.06
N SER A 169 -35.11 -11.93 3.14
CA SER A 169 -35.47 -12.20 1.74
C SER A 169 -34.43 -13.07 1.04
N TYR A 170 -33.13 -12.87 1.29
CA TYR A 170 -32.09 -13.78 0.81
C TYR A 170 -32.24 -15.20 1.38
N ILE A 171 -32.49 -15.35 2.67
CA ILE A 171 -32.71 -16.66 3.30
C ILE A 171 -33.95 -17.36 2.70
N ALA A 172 -35.03 -16.62 2.46
CA ALA A 172 -36.23 -17.15 1.84
C ALA A 172 -35.97 -17.62 0.39
N GLN A 173 -35.22 -16.85 -0.40
CA GLN A 173 -34.80 -17.25 -1.74
C GLN A 173 -33.93 -18.51 -1.70
N ILE A 174 -32.91 -18.56 -0.84
CA ILE A 174 -32.04 -19.74 -0.69
C ILE A 174 -32.86 -20.98 -0.32
N ARG A 175 -33.82 -20.87 0.60
CA ARG A 175 -34.71 -21.98 0.98
C ARG A 175 -35.57 -22.43 -0.20
N ALA A 176 -36.12 -21.49 -0.98
CA ALA A 176 -36.92 -21.81 -2.16
C ALA A 176 -36.07 -22.51 -3.24
N THR A 177 -34.84 -22.04 -3.50
CA THR A 177 -33.92 -22.67 -4.46
C THR A 177 -33.47 -24.06 -4.01
N LEU A 178 -33.22 -24.26 -2.71
CA LEU A 178 -32.88 -25.58 -2.15
C LEU A 178 -34.06 -26.55 -2.21
N ALA A 179 -35.29 -26.08 -1.96
CA ALA A 179 -36.50 -26.89 -2.11
C ALA A 179 -36.69 -27.35 -3.56
N GLN A 180 -36.55 -26.45 -4.53
CA GLN A 180 -36.63 -26.80 -5.95
C GLN A 180 -35.58 -27.84 -6.37
N ARG A 181 -34.35 -27.75 -5.87
CA ARG A 181 -33.30 -28.74 -6.13
C ARG A 181 -33.56 -30.10 -5.48
N LYS A 182 -34.37 -30.15 -4.42
CA LYS A 182 -34.75 -31.38 -3.73
C LYS A 182 -35.91 -32.10 -4.43
N ASP A 183 -36.76 -31.34 -5.11
CA ASP A 183 -37.94 -31.82 -5.83
C ASP A 183 -37.67 -32.10 -7.33
N THR A 184 -36.44 -31.90 -7.81
CA THR A 184 -36.02 -32.32 -9.16
C THR A 184 -35.28 -33.66 -9.04
N PRO A 185 -35.77 -34.76 -9.64
CA PRO A 185 -35.18 -36.10 -9.54
C PRO A 185 -33.80 -36.23 -10.18
#